data_AF-A0A1Q7JNC9-F1
#
_entry.id   AF-A0A1Q7JNC9-F1
#
_cell.length_a   1.000
_cell.length_b   1.000
_cell.length_c   1.000
_cell.angle_alpha   90.00
_cell.angle_beta   90.00
_cell.angle_gamma   90.00
#
_symmetry.space_group_name_H-M   'P 1'
#
loop_
_entity.id
_entity.type
_entity.pdbx_description
1 polymer ?
#
loop_
_entity_poly.entity_id
_entity_poly.type
_entity_poly.pdbx_seq_one_letter_code
_entity_poly.pdbx_strand_id
1 'polypeptide(L)' 'MAAEIRKAYPHADVKLIQSSGGVFEVEIDGRRLFSKKALGRHAEPGEVLRLIQQTAPPAR' A
#
# COMPACT_ATOMS: atom_id res chain seq x y z
N MET A 1 3.13 4.09 -7.65
CA MET A 1 2.80 3.49 -6.33
C MET A 1 4.05 2.99 -5.59
N ALA A 2 4.62 1.81 -5.87
CA ALA A 2 5.74 1.28 -5.06
C ALA A 2 6.97 2.22 -4.99
N ALA A 3 7.31 2.89 -6.11
CA ALA A 3 8.38 3.87 -6.14
C ALA A 3 8.13 5.11 -5.25
N GLU A 4 6.87 5.56 -5.15
CA GLU A 4 6.49 6.70 -4.30
C GLU A 4 6.54 6.32 -2.83
N ILE A 5 6.08 5.12 -2.48
CA ILE A 5 6.15 4.61 -1.12
C ILE A 5 7.60 4.53 -0.66
N ARG A 6 8.51 3.99 -1.49
CA ARG A 6 9.95 3.95 -1.17
C ARG A 6 10.58 5.34 -1.01
N LYS A 7 10.12 6.33 -1.78
CA LYS A 7 10.56 7.73 -1.63
C LYS A 7 10.08 8.35 -0.32
N ALA A 8 8.83 8.09 0.06
CA ALA A 8 8.23 8.63 1.28
C ALA A 8 8.70 7.88 2.54
N TYR A 9 9.00 6.60 2.41
CA TYR A 9 9.40 5.70 3.49
C TYR A 9 10.67 4.94 3.11
N PRO A 10 11.84 5.59 3.21
CA PRO A 10 13.12 4.95 2.88
C PRO A 10 13.46 3.78 3.83
N HIS A 11 12.88 3.75 5.02
CA HIS A 11 13.07 2.68 6.02
C HIS A 11 12.01 1.58 5.97
N ALA A 12 10.98 1.70 5.12
CA ALA A 12 9.93 0.68 5.02
C ALA A 12 10.35 -0.45 4.06
N ASP A 13 10.12 -1.70 4.48
CA ASP A 13 10.30 -2.86 3.61
C ASP A 13 9.10 -2.98 2.66
N VAL A 14 9.31 -2.55 1.40
CA VAL A 14 8.29 -2.62 0.35
C VAL A 14 8.55 -3.83 -0.54
N LYS A 15 7.81 -4.91 -0.27
CA LYS A 15 7.72 -6.09 -1.13
C LYS A 15 6.54 -6.00 -2.09
N LEU A 16 6.80 -6.34 -3.35
CA LEU A 16 5.77 -6.57 -4.36
C LEU A 16 5.53 -8.07 -4.44
N ILE A 17 4.40 -8.53 -3.92
CA ILE A 17 3.99 -9.92 -4.02
C ILE A 17 3.09 -10.04 -5.26
N GLN A 18 3.53 -10.81 -6.25
CA GLN A 18 2.73 -11.08 -7.44
C GLN A 18 1.60 -12.04 -7.05
N SER A 19 0.37 -11.54 -7.02
CA SER A 19 -0.82 -12.37 -6.85
C SER A 19 -1.36 -12.79 -8.22
N SER A 20 -1.83 -14.04 -8.32
CA SER A 20 -2.63 -14.51 -9.45
C SER A 20 -4.09 -14.03 -9.33
N GLY A 21 -4.81 -13.96 -10.45
CA GLY A 21 -6.26 -13.68 -10.45
C GLY A 21 -6.68 -12.21 -10.39
N GLY A 22 -5.81 -11.26 -10.76
CA GLY A 22 -6.16 -9.82 -10.86
C GLY A 22 -6.43 -9.14 -9.52
N VAL A 23 -6.02 -9.79 -8.43
CA VAL A 23 -6.14 -9.31 -7.06
C VAL A 23 -5.04 -8.29 -6.78
N PHE A 24 -5.41 -7.19 -6.11
CA PHE A 24 -4.48 -6.18 -5.65
C PHE A 24 -4.81 -5.87 -4.19
N GLU A 25 -3.90 -6.19 -3.29
CA GLU A 25 -4.05 -5.98 -1.85
C GLU A 25 -2.81 -5.27 -1.32
N VAL A 26 -3.04 -4.35 -0.38
CA VAL A 26 -1.99 -3.62 0.33
C VAL A 26 -2.17 -3.87 1.81
N GLU A 27 -1.12 -4.38 2.43
CA GLU A 27 -1.06 -4.69 3.86
C GLU A 27 0.17 -4.03 4.49
N ILE A 28 0.02 -3.55 5.73
CA ILE A 28 1.10 -3.02 6.57
C ILE A 28 1.06 -3.80 7.88
N ASP A 29 2.17 -4.42 8.28
CA ASP A 29 2.27 -5.16 9.55
C ASP A 29 1.11 -6.16 9.78
N GLY A 30 0.67 -6.82 8.71
CA GLY A 30 -0.45 -7.76 8.73
C GLY A 30 -1.85 -7.13 8.78
N ARG A 31 -1.97 -5.79 8.73
CA ARG A 31 -3.24 -5.08 8.59
C ARG A 31 -3.51 -4.72 7.14
N ARG A 32 -4.67 -5.15 6.65
CA ARG A 32 -5.17 -4.80 5.33
C ARG A 32 -5.58 -3.34 5.25
N LEU A 33 -4.86 -2.61 4.43
CA LEU A 33 -5.07 -1.19 4.17
C LEU A 33 -5.98 -0.96 2.96
N PHE A 34 -5.78 -1.78 1.92
CA PHE A 34 -6.50 -1.63 0.66
C PHE A 34 -6.73 -3.01 0.03
N SER A 35 -7.90 -3.20 -0.57
CA SER A 35 -8.16 -4.37 -1.42
C SER A 35 -9.01 -3.95 -2.61
N LYS A 36 -8.45 -4.12 -3.80
CA LYS A 36 -9.15 -3.90 -5.07
C LYS A 36 -10.37 -4.80 -5.20
N LYS A 37 -10.31 -6.02 -4.65
CA LYS A 37 -11.45 -6.94 -4.64
C LYS A 37 -12.61 -6.40 -3.80
N ALA A 38 -12.30 -5.73 -2.69
CA ALA A 38 -13.32 -5.13 -1.82
C ALA A 38 -13.93 -3.85 -2.43
N LEU A 39 -13.11 -3.02 -3.09
CA LEU A 39 -13.52 -1.72 -3.64
C LEU A 39 -14.01 -1.77 -5.09
N GLY A 40 -13.70 -2.84 -5.83
CA GLY A 40 -14.03 -2.97 -7.26
C GLY A 40 -13.22 -2.05 -8.19
N ARG A 41 -12.34 -1.20 -7.65
CA ARG A 41 -11.49 -0.27 -8.40
C ARG A 41 -10.02 -0.39 -8.00
N HIS A 42 -9.13 0.05 -8.89
CA HIS A 42 -7.72 0.15 -8.57
C HIS A 42 -7.48 1.33 -7.60
N ALA A 43 -6.43 1.25 -6.78
CA ALA A 43 -6.07 2.36 -5.91
C ALA A 43 -5.67 3.59 -6.74
N GLU A 44 -6.15 4.76 -6.33
CA GLU A 44 -5.78 6.01 -6.96
C GLU A 44 -4.34 6.43 -6.60
N PRO A 45 -3.69 7.23 -7.45
CA PRO A 45 -2.38 7.82 -7.14
C PRO A 45 -2.44 8.58 -5.80
N GLY A 46 -1.56 8.22 -4.87
CA GLY A 46 -1.51 8.82 -3.53
C GLY A 46 -2.55 8.32 -2.51
N GLU A 47 -3.57 7.54 -2.90
CA GLU A 47 -4.58 6.99 -1.98
C GLU A 47 -3.94 6.04 -0.97
N VAL A 48 -3.15 5.07 -1.45
CA VAL A 48 -2.41 4.14 -0.59
C VAL A 48 -1.41 4.88 0.29
N LEU A 49 -0.77 5.94 -0.21
CA LEU A 49 0.18 6.72 0.58
C LEU A 49 -0.50 7.41 1.77
N ARG A 50 -1.70 7.98 1.56
CA ARG A 50 -2.53 8.57 2.63
C ARG A 50 -2.99 7.52 3.63
N LEU A 51 -3.45 6.36 3.16
CA LEU A 51 -3.85 5.26 4.02
C LEU A 51 -2.67 4.76 4.87
N ILE A 52 -1.46 4.68 4.29
CA ILE A 52 -0.22 4.35 5.00
C ILE A 52 0.02 5.40 6.07
N GLN A 53 0.00 6.70 5.74
CA GLN A 53 0.22 7.78 6.71
C GLN A 53 -0.76 7.76 7.89
N GLN A 54 -2.02 7.37 7.65
CA GLN A 54 -3.03 7.26 8.71
C GLN A 54 -2.79 6.07 9.65
N THR A 55 -2.20 4.99 9.15
CA THR A 55 -2.00 3.75 9.92
C THR A 55 -0.61 3.67 10.53
N ALA A 56 0.41 4.06 9.79
CA ALA A 56 1.81 4.06 10.14
C ALA A 56 2.41 5.43 9.79
N PRO A 57 2.37 6.40 10.73
CA PRO A 57 2.98 7.70 10.49
C PRO A 57 4.48 7.52 10.23
N PRO A 58 5.08 8.33 9.31
CA PRO A 58 6.50 8.25 9.04
C PRO A 58 7.26 8.52 10.35
N ALA A 59 8.10 7.55 10.74
CA ALA A 59 9.03 7.74 11.84
C ALA A 59 9.90 8.96 11.51
N ARG A 60 9.90 9.94 12.41
CA ARG A 60 10.52 11.26 12.26
C ARG A 60 12.05 11.19 12.32
#